data_AF-A0A7D9L902-F1
#
_entry.id   AF-A0A7D9L902-F1
#
_cell.length_a   1.000
_cell.length_b   1.000
_cell.length_c   1.000
_cell.angle_alpha   90.00
_cell.angle_beta   90.00
_cell.angle_gamma   90.00
#
_symmetry.space_group_name_H-M   'P 1'
#
loop_
_entity.id
_entity.type
_entity.pdbx_description
1 polymer ?
#
loop_
_entity_poly.entity_id
_entity_poly.type
_entity_poly.pdbx_seq_one_letter_code
_entity_poly.pdbx_strand_id
1 'polypeptide(L)'
;MLEKLFQYIPRKSYNNFGNVVVLLFFLCGVFIIPIANDFDAKTNIRCSPIPKEISSSQNFVHITCFSKYEEEYHWKIPFGVLVAFNFAIVLTFFILYASWAKSRVARWDIVPNKEDRNEGMAETKNGILLFHIYILHLLFTRFFLLLLFAFAIFYSINFPSNFSCPWRSPLNTIPCVNNMATKKITLAKAVALIDVIFASLALAEVIFIFRWKRSDDEFCLVEDMEFCSVYILQRRENIGSIIRNIRNSPTVNTNFFVKLIIHVNRNKERHEMYDVHLDKLQEQIENIEDIFKPTNNQNNAPRLILIVGRPGIGKTELTKRIQQEWKKKKVTFWKGKLVIRLAFRKFNHENNKRHNLLTLFAHGDGVTPTARGQIFQDLYEFINLNQEKVIVVFDGLDELDVDLEKCWQEKEITQNDPKLTMSIFSLYVKLIRGNFLPNVTIVTTTRRTEDELYQQLNNFDKKLEILGFTESEIKEFVVKFSENNDELNTKTKQKKKGYMFEAKLPSNVIQLADIAKAELDQRKLEFELREDRVHLENCGLLVKIDDEFRNRYSFLHLTIQEYLAALHIFFRSRNNINCISEFLKTKVNEPRWHLVIQFLAGLIGHEIKKCRNNDLITEKRAL
;
A
#
# COMPACT_ATOMS: atom_id res chain seq x y z
N MET A 1 -31.18 -27.12 -21.21
CA MET A 1 -30.05 -26.79 -22.11
C MET A 1 -29.42 -25.44 -21.74
N LEU A 2 -30.22 -24.38 -21.55
CA LEU A 2 -29.77 -23.07 -21.03
C LEU A 2 -28.96 -23.17 -19.73
N GLU A 3 -29.44 -23.88 -18.69
CA GLU A 3 -28.71 -24.05 -17.41
C GLU A 3 -27.32 -24.70 -17.53
N LYS A 4 -27.14 -25.64 -18.47
CA LYS A 4 -25.83 -26.27 -18.73
C LYS A 4 -24.88 -25.32 -19.45
N LEU A 5 -25.39 -24.46 -20.34
CA LEU A 5 -24.62 -23.39 -21.00
C LEU A 5 -24.21 -22.29 -20.01
N PHE A 6 -25.05 -22.00 -19.01
CA PHE A 6 -24.72 -21.07 -17.92
C PHE A 6 -23.53 -21.52 -17.06
N GLN A 7 -23.24 -22.83 -16.97
CA GLN A 7 -22.04 -23.32 -16.29
C GLN A 7 -20.74 -23.04 -17.06
N TYR A 8 -20.82 -22.86 -18.39
CA TYR A 8 -19.65 -22.61 -19.24
C TYR A 8 -19.24 -21.14 -19.32
N ILE A 9 -20.11 -20.20 -18.94
CA ILE A 9 -19.74 -18.78 -18.83
C ILE A 9 -19.12 -18.58 -17.43
N PRO A 10 -17.79 -18.36 -17.31
CA PRO A 10 -17.15 -18.17 -16.04
C PRO A 10 -17.60 -16.83 -15.44
N ARG A 11 -18.56 -16.87 -14.51
CA ARG A 11 -19.14 -15.68 -13.84
C ARG A 11 -18.11 -14.78 -13.13
N LYS A 12 -16.87 -15.26 -12.96
CA LYS A 12 -15.81 -14.54 -12.24
C LYS A 12 -14.76 -13.90 -13.16
N SER A 13 -14.82 -14.11 -14.47
CA SER A 13 -13.82 -13.55 -15.41
C SER A 13 -14.15 -12.13 -15.89
N TYR A 14 -15.37 -11.66 -15.61
CA TYR A 14 -15.85 -10.30 -15.89
C TYR A 14 -16.42 -9.69 -14.61
N ASN A 15 -16.52 -8.36 -14.58
CA ASN A 15 -17.28 -7.67 -13.55
C ASN A 15 -18.79 -7.94 -13.71
N ASN A 16 -19.58 -7.54 -12.71
CA ASN A 16 -21.02 -7.75 -12.71
C ASN A 16 -21.72 -7.15 -13.96
N PHE A 17 -21.31 -5.96 -14.39
CA PHE A 17 -21.83 -5.31 -15.60
C PHE A 17 -21.54 -6.13 -16.86
N GLY A 18 -20.28 -6.50 -17.08
CA GLY A 18 -19.83 -7.28 -18.23
C GLY A 18 -20.49 -8.66 -18.31
N ASN A 19 -20.72 -9.31 -17.16
CA ASN A 19 -21.48 -10.56 -17.10
C ASN A 19 -22.93 -10.39 -17.58
N VAL A 20 -23.61 -9.32 -17.16
CA VAL A 20 -24.98 -9.01 -17.60
C VAL A 20 -25.03 -8.72 -19.09
N VAL A 21 -24.06 -7.98 -19.62
CA VAL A 21 -23.96 -7.68 -21.06
C VAL A 21 -23.80 -8.95 -21.89
N VAL A 22 -22.89 -9.87 -21.51
CA VAL A 22 -22.72 -11.15 -22.22
C VAL A 22 -24.00 -11.98 -22.18
N LEU A 23 -24.69 -12.00 -21.04
CA LEU A 23 -25.94 -12.72 -20.88
C LEU A 23 -27.04 -12.18 -21.80
N LEU A 24 -27.24 -10.86 -21.83
CA LEU A 24 -28.23 -10.23 -22.70
C LEU A 24 -27.94 -10.51 -24.17
N PHE A 25 -26.68 -10.44 -24.60
CA PHE A 25 -26.29 -10.74 -25.98
C PHE A 25 -26.60 -12.19 -26.36
N PHE A 26 -26.31 -13.14 -25.46
CA PHE A 26 -26.66 -14.54 -25.66
C PHE A 26 -28.17 -14.76 -25.79
N LEU A 27 -28.97 -14.11 -24.93
CA LEU A 27 -30.44 -14.19 -24.99
C LEU A 27 -30.96 -13.64 -26.32
N CYS A 28 -30.43 -12.52 -26.82
CA CYS A 28 -30.77 -12.00 -28.13
C CYS A 28 -30.54 -13.05 -29.23
N GLY A 29 -29.39 -13.73 -29.23
CA GLY A 29 -29.08 -14.79 -30.20
C GLY A 29 -30.08 -15.96 -30.15
N VAL A 30 -30.44 -16.42 -28.95
CA VAL A 30 -31.40 -17.53 -28.76
C VAL A 30 -32.78 -17.23 -29.35
N PHE A 31 -33.24 -15.98 -29.28
CA PHE A 31 -34.54 -15.60 -29.86
C PHE A 31 -34.46 -15.25 -31.35
N ILE A 32 -33.39 -14.59 -31.78
CA ILE A 32 -33.29 -14.06 -33.15
C ILE A 32 -32.92 -15.14 -34.17
N ILE A 33 -32.04 -16.08 -33.83
CA ILE A 33 -31.57 -17.12 -34.76
C ILE A 33 -32.73 -18.00 -35.27
N PRO A 34 -33.64 -18.52 -34.42
CA PRO A 34 -34.78 -19.30 -34.90
C PRO A 34 -35.70 -18.52 -35.82
N ILE A 35 -35.92 -17.23 -35.55
CA ILE A 35 -36.75 -16.35 -36.38
C ILE A 35 -36.10 -16.15 -37.76
N ALA A 36 -34.79 -15.92 -37.80
CA ALA A 36 -34.06 -15.76 -39.05
C ALA A 36 -34.08 -17.04 -39.90
N ASN A 37 -33.93 -18.21 -39.27
CA ASN A 37 -34.04 -19.51 -39.94
C ASN A 37 -35.47 -19.79 -40.44
N ASP A 38 -36.50 -19.42 -39.67
CA ASP A 38 -37.90 -19.52 -40.10
C ASP A 38 -38.20 -18.66 -41.33
N PHE A 39 -37.56 -17.48 -41.44
CA PHE A 39 -37.68 -16.62 -42.62
C PHE A 39 -36.99 -17.19 -43.86
N ASP A 40 -35.96 -18.00 -43.71
CA ASP A 40 -35.34 -18.73 -44.82
C ASP A 40 -36.19 -19.96 -45.23
N ALA A 41 -36.84 -20.63 -44.27
CA ALA A 41 -37.68 -21.79 -44.55
C ALA A 41 -39.02 -21.43 -45.23
N LYS A 42 -39.50 -20.19 -45.08
CA LYS A 42 -40.80 -19.74 -45.62
C LYS A 42 -40.68 -19.07 -46.98
N THR A 43 -41.45 -19.54 -47.95
CA THR A 43 -41.62 -18.91 -49.27
C THR A 43 -42.96 -18.20 -49.37
N ASN A 44 -42.98 -16.90 -49.69
CA ASN A 44 -44.22 -16.13 -49.90
C ASN A 44 -44.03 -15.10 -51.02
N ILE A 45 -43.87 -15.61 -52.25
CA ILE A 45 -43.78 -14.80 -53.47
C ILE A 45 -45.13 -14.76 -54.18
N ARG A 46 -45.57 -13.57 -54.56
CA ARG A 46 -46.78 -13.35 -55.37
C ARG A 46 -46.42 -12.65 -56.67
N CYS A 47 -46.77 -13.24 -57.81
CA CYS A 47 -46.55 -12.67 -59.14
C CYS A 47 -47.91 -12.44 -59.81
N SER A 48 -48.15 -11.23 -60.32
CA SER A 48 -49.44 -10.86 -60.96
C SER A 48 -49.27 -9.63 -61.85
N PRO A 49 -49.93 -9.53 -63.02
CA PRO A 49 -50.88 -10.49 -63.60
C PRO A 49 -50.20 -11.66 -64.32
N ILE A 50 -50.77 -12.87 -64.17
CA ILE A 50 -50.33 -14.08 -64.90
C ILE A 50 -51.18 -14.21 -66.17
N PRO A 51 -50.58 -14.44 -67.36
CA PRO A 51 -51.34 -14.61 -68.61
C PRO A 51 -52.40 -15.71 -68.50
N LYS A 52 -53.60 -15.48 -69.08
CA LYS A 52 -54.77 -16.39 -68.95
C LYS A 52 -54.50 -17.82 -69.44
N GLU A 53 -53.59 -17.98 -70.40
CA GLU A 53 -53.14 -19.27 -70.96
C GLU A 53 -52.40 -20.17 -69.95
N ILE A 54 -51.98 -19.61 -68.80
CA ILE A 54 -51.03 -20.23 -67.86
C ILE A 54 -51.68 -20.41 -66.46
N SER A 55 -52.97 -20.09 -66.32
CA SER A 55 -53.70 -20.04 -65.04
C SER A 55 -53.72 -21.37 -64.25
N SER A 56 -53.59 -22.52 -64.91
CA SER A 56 -53.50 -23.85 -64.28
C SER A 56 -52.13 -24.13 -63.61
N SER A 57 -51.12 -23.29 -63.85
CA SER A 57 -49.73 -23.50 -63.42
C SER A 57 -49.17 -22.38 -62.54
N GLN A 58 -50.04 -21.61 -61.85
CA GLN A 58 -49.63 -20.49 -60.99
C GLN A 58 -48.53 -20.89 -59.98
N ASN A 59 -48.69 -22.02 -59.28
CA ASN A 59 -47.69 -22.52 -58.33
C ASN A 59 -46.31 -22.77 -58.98
N PHE A 60 -46.30 -23.25 -60.22
CA PHE A 60 -45.05 -23.49 -60.96
C PHE A 60 -44.34 -22.17 -61.32
N VAL A 61 -45.10 -21.12 -61.67
CA VAL A 61 -44.57 -19.77 -61.90
C VAL A 61 -43.95 -19.22 -60.62
N HIS A 62 -44.63 -19.34 -59.48
CA HIS A 62 -44.12 -18.87 -58.19
C HIS A 62 -42.82 -19.56 -57.77
N ILE A 63 -42.74 -20.89 -57.89
CA ILE A 63 -41.54 -21.68 -57.53
C ILE A 63 -40.36 -21.33 -58.45
N THR A 64 -40.60 -21.25 -59.76
CA THR A 64 -39.54 -20.95 -60.74
C THR A 64 -39.01 -19.52 -60.57
N CYS A 65 -39.89 -18.55 -60.34
CA CYS A 65 -39.49 -17.17 -60.06
C CYS A 65 -38.78 -17.02 -58.72
N PHE A 66 -39.14 -17.81 -57.71
CA PHE A 66 -38.41 -17.88 -56.45
C PHE A 66 -36.98 -18.42 -56.65
N SER A 67 -36.82 -19.51 -57.39
CA SER A 67 -35.49 -20.07 -57.69
C SER A 67 -34.58 -19.06 -58.41
N LYS A 68 -35.12 -18.33 -59.39
CA LYS A 68 -34.37 -17.26 -60.09
C LYS A 68 -34.05 -16.07 -59.20
N TYR A 69 -34.98 -15.67 -58.33
CA TYR A 69 -34.73 -14.63 -57.34
C TYR A 69 -33.60 -15.04 -56.39
N GLU A 70 -33.62 -16.30 -55.94
CA GLU A 70 -32.54 -16.84 -55.13
C GLU A 70 -31.23 -16.86 -55.90
N GLU A 71 -31.19 -17.25 -57.17
CA GLU A 71 -29.96 -17.23 -57.98
C GLU A 71 -29.35 -15.82 -58.14
N GLU A 72 -30.20 -14.80 -58.32
CA GLU A 72 -29.76 -13.42 -58.57
C GLU A 72 -29.42 -12.65 -57.28
N TYR A 73 -30.15 -12.91 -56.19
CA TYR A 73 -30.05 -12.18 -54.93
C TYR A 73 -29.56 -13.04 -53.76
N HIS A 74 -29.12 -14.29 -53.99
CA HIS A 74 -28.44 -15.05 -52.93
C HIS A 74 -27.16 -14.33 -52.55
N TRP A 75 -27.11 -13.89 -51.30
CA TRP A 75 -25.83 -13.83 -50.62
C TRP A 75 -25.25 -15.27 -50.57
N LYS A 76 -23.93 -15.45 -50.68
CA LYS A 76 -23.30 -16.78 -50.73
C LYS A 76 -23.64 -17.71 -49.54
N ILE A 77 -24.27 -17.17 -48.49
CA ILE A 77 -24.63 -17.82 -47.24
C ILE A 77 -26.10 -17.49 -46.93
N PRO A 78 -26.94 -18.46 -46.52
CA PRO A 78 -28.31 -18.21 -46.07
C PRO A 78 -28.38 -17.14 -44.96
N PHE A 79 -29.45 -16.36 -44.93
CA PHE A 79 -29.57 -15.22 -44.00
C PHE A 79 -29.55 -15.69 -42.53
N GLY A 80 -30.27 -16.76 -42.21
CA GLY A 80 -30.29 -17.35 -40.88
C GLY A 80 -28.91 -17.87 -40.44
N VAL A 81 -28.12 -18.43 -41.37
CA VAL A 81 -26.74 -18.86 -41.11
C VAL A 81 -25.83 -17.67 -40.83
N LEU A 82 -25.99 -16.56 -41.56
CA LEU A 82 -25.23 -15.33 -41.34
C LEU A 82 -25.54 -14.69 -39.98
N VAL A 83 -26.82 -14.65 -39.59
CA VAL A 83 -27.26 -14.20 -38.27
C VAL A 83 -26.69 -15.10 -37.18
N ALA A 84 -26.76 -16.43 -37.36
CA ALA A 84 -26.17 -17.37 -36.42
C ALA A 84 -24.65 -17.18 -36.28
N PHE A 85 -23.95 -16.93 -37.39
CA PHE A 85 -22.50 -16.69 -37.38
C PHE A 85 -22.12 -15.44 -36.57
N ASN A 86 -22.87 -14.33 -36.70
CA ASN A 86 -22.65 -13.10 -35.91
C ASN A 86 -22.67 -13.37 -34.39
N PHE A 87 -23.73 -14.03 -33.91
CA PHE A 87 -23.84 -14.33 -32.47
C PHE A 87 -22.81 -15.39 -32.02
N ALA A 88 -22.54 -16.40 -32.85
CA ALA A 88 -21.64 -17.49 -32.51
C ALA A 88 -20.16 -17.06 -32.43
N ILE A 89 -19.68 -16.23 -33.37
CA ILE A 89 -18.29 -15.78 -33.36
C ILE A 89 -17.98 -14.92 -32.14
N VAL A 90 -18.88 -13.99 -31.80
CA VAL A 90 -18.77 -13.12 -30.63
C VAL A 90 -18.80 -13.96 -29.33
N LEU A 91 -19.73 -14.91 -29.22
CA LEU A 91 -19.81 -15.83 -28.07
C LEU A 91 -18.55 -16.69 -27.92
N THR A 92 -17.97 -17.14 -29.04
CA THR A 92 -16.74 -17.93 -29.05
C THR A 92 -15.58 -17.14 -28.44
N PHE A 93 -15.39 -15.89 -28.88
CA PHE A 93 -14.36 -15.03 -28.31
C PHE A 93 -14.58 -14.72 -26.83
N PHE A 94 -15.84 -14.60 -26.38
CA PHE A 94 -16.16 -14.45 -24.95
C PHE A 94 -15.71 -15.66 -24.14
N ILE A 95 -16.02 -16.87 -24.60
CA ILE A 95 -15.66 -18.12 -23.91
C ILE A 95 -14.13 -18.29 -23.91
N LEU A 96 -13.45 -17.98 -25.02
CA LEU A 96 -12.00 -18.05 -25.13
C LEU A 96 -11.31 -17.12 -24.13
N TYR A 97 -11.68 -15.82 -24.10
CA TYR A 97 -11.15 -14.88 -23.11
C TYR A 97 -11.46 -15.37 -21.70
N ALA A 98 -12.72 -15.77 -21.43
CA ALA A 98 -13.13 -16.10 -20.09
C ALA A 98 -12.44 -17.36 -19.56
N SER A 99 -12.16 -18.34 -20.41
CA SER A 99 -11.38 -19.54 -20.09
C SER A 99 -9.93 -19.21 -19.77
N TRP A 100 -9.29 -18.36 -20.58
CA TRP A 100 -7.93 -17.88 -20.32
C TRP A 100 -7.84 -17.06 -19.03
N ALA A 101 -8.77 -16.12 -18.85
CA ALA A 101 -8.88 -15.29 -17.66
C ALA A 101 -9.22 -16.13 -16.42
N LYS A 102 -10.00 -17.20 -16.54
CA LYS A 102 -10.36 -18.08 -15.40
C LYS A 102 -9.13 -18.63 -14.70
N SER A 103 -8.10 -19.06 -15.43
CA SER A 103 -6.84 -19.54 -14.83
C SER A 103 -6.12 -18.46 -14.01
N ARG A 104 -6.14 -17.21 -14.50
CA ARG A 104 -5.50 -16.07 -13.83
C ARG A 104 -6.34 -15.51 -12.69
N VAL A 105 -7.64 -15.37 -12.87
CA VAL A 105 -8.58 -14.89 -11.87
C VAL A 105 -8.76 -15.93 -10.76
N ALA A 106 -8.75 -17.23 -11.05
CA ALA A 106 -8.80 -18.28 -10.04
C ALA A 106 -7.65 -18.17 -9.03
N ARG A 107 -6.44 -17.80 -9.48
CA ARG A 107 -5.29 -17.52 -8.59
C ARG A 107 -5.61 -16.45 -7.54
N TRP A 108 -6.48 -15.50 -7.87
CA TRP A 108 -6.91 -14.42 -7.00
C TRP A 108 -8.28 -14.66 -6.33
N ASP A 109 -9.05 -15.62 -6.84
CA ASP A 109 -10.35 -16.05 -6.31
C ASP A 109 -10.20 -17.11 -5.20
N ILE A 110 -9.10 -17.90 -5.21
CA ILE A 110 -8.70 -18.90 -4.19
C ILE A 110 -8.10 -18.22 -2.95
N VAL A 111 -8.78 -17.20 -2.44
CA VAL A 111 -8.71 -16.91 -1.01
C VAL A 111 -10.14 -17.05 -0.50
N PRO A 112 -10.53 -18.31 -0.28
CA PRO A 112 -10.71 -18.73 1.10
C PRO A 112 -10.19 -20.16 1.38
N ASN A 113 -9.56 -20.27 2.54
CA ASN A 113 -9.10 -21.46 3.26
C ASN A 113 -7.75 -22.13 2.90
N LYS A 114 -7.05 -22.39 4.01
CA LYS A 114 -5.77 -23.05 4.20
C LYS A 114 -5.79 -24.44 3.56
N GLU A 115 -4.80 -24.79 2.73
CA GLU A 115 -3.94 -25.97 2.96
C GLU A 115 -2.88 -26.21 1.86
N ASP A 116 -3.09 -25.78 0.62
CA ASP A 116 -2.10 -26.07 -0.44
C ASP A 116 -1.14 -24.90 -0.69
N ARG A 117 -0.05 -24.85 0.09
CA ARG A 117 1.00 -23.82 -0.03
C ARG A 117 2.42 -24.33 -0.28
N ASN A 118 2.57 -25.55 -0.77
CA ASN A 118 3.87 -26.06 -1.20
C ASN A 118 3.77 -26.52 -2.66
N GLU A 119 3.94 -25.58 -3.59
CA GLU A 119 4.47 -25.76 -4.96
C GLU A 119 3.95 -24.63 -5.85
N GLY A 120 4.86 -23.77 -6.33
CA GLY A 120 4.52 -22.73 -7.31
C GLY A 120 4.95 -21.30 -6.96
N MET A 121 5.94 -21.11 -6.08
CA MET A 121 6.54 -19.79 -5.85
C MET A 121 7.86 -19.64 -6.62
N ALA A 122 7.80 -19.91 -7.92
CA ALA A 122 8.78 -19.46 -8.89
C ALA A 122 8.01 -19.00 -10.13
N GLU A 123 8.36 -17.81 -10.63
CA GLU A 123 7.79 -17.10 -11.78
C GLU A 123 6.50 -16.31 -11.56
N THR A 124 6.62 -14.97 -11.50
CA THR A 124 5.86 -14.09 -12.42
C THR A 124 6.45 -12.68 -12.45
N LYS A 125 7.34 -12.42 -13.43
CA LYS A 125 7.68 -11.06 -13.89
C LYS A 125 6.64 -10.48 -14.87
N ASN A 126 5.54 -11.19 -15.13
CA ASN A 126 4.59 -10.89 -16.23
C ASN A 126 3.17 -10.56 -15.72
N GLY A 127 3.05 -9.59 -14.80
CA GLY A 127 1.78 -9.16 -14.19
C GLY A 127 1.08 -7.96 -14.85
N ILE A 128 1.44 -7.64 -16.11
CA ILE A 128 0.93 -6.47 -16.86
C ILE A 128 -0.05 -6.91 -17.98
N LEU A 129 -0.29 -8.21 -18.15
CA LEU A 129 -0.93 -8.75 -19.36
C LEU A 129 -2.47 -8.76 -19.29
N LEU A 130 -3.09 -8.98 -18.12
CA LEU A 130 -4.54 -9.20 -18.01
C LEU A 130 -5.36 -7.94 -18.28
N PHE A 131 -4.96 -6.79 -17.73
CA PHE A 131 -5.63 -5.51 -18.00
C PHE A 131 -5.63 -5.18 -19.50
N HIS A 132 -4.47 -5.29 -20.14
CA HIS A 132 -4.32 -5.01 -21.57
C HIS A 132 -5.09 -6.02 -22.43
N ILE A 133 -5.07 -7.30 -22.08
CA ILE A 133 -5.85 -8.33 -22.78
C ILE A 133 -7.35 -8.11 -22.59
N TYR A 134 -7.81 -7.66 -21.42
CA TYR A 134 -9.23 -7.35 -21.21
C TYR A 134 -9.69 -6.18 -22.08
N ILE A 135 -8.93 -5.09 -22.12
CA ILE A 135 -9.25 -3.94 -22.98
C ILE A 135 -9.19 -4.34 -24.46
N LEU A 136 -8.15 -5.09 -24.85
CA LEU A 136 -8.04 -5.60 -26.22
C LEU A 136 -9.22 -6.49 -26.58
N HIS A 137 -9.65 -7.37 -25.67
CA HIS A 137 -10.83 -8.20 -25.84
C HIS A 137 -12.09 -7.35 -26.04
N LEU A 138 -12.34 -6.35 -25.19
CA LEU A 138 -13.48 -5.44 -25.34
C LEU A 138 -13.45 -4.68 -26.69
N LEU A 139 -12.30 -4.10 -27.05
CA LEU A 139 -12.17 -3.31 -28.29
C LEU A 139 -12.27 -4.18 -29.54
N PHE A 140 -11.62 -5.34 -29.56
CA PHE A 140 -11.61 -6.20 -30.74
C PHE A 140 -12.95 -6.93 -30.91
N THR A 141 -13.46 -7.55 -29.85
CA THR A 141 -14.61 -8.47 -29.95
C THR A 141 -15.95 -7.78 -29.79
N ARG A 142 -16.04 -6.74 -28.95
CA ARG A 142 -17.31 -6.03 -28.73
C ARG A 142 -17.43 -4.75 -29.54
N PHE A 143 -16.34 -4.04 -29.81
CA PHE A 143 -16.44 -2.81 -30.59
C PHE A 143 -16.22 -3.06 -32.09
N PHE A 144 -15.04 -3.53 -32.48
CA PHE A 144 -14.70 -3.68 -33.91
C PHE A 144 -15.55 -4.76 -34.61
N LEU A 145 -15.61 -5.97 -34.05
CA LEU A 145 -16.31 -7.09 -34.70
C LEU A 145 -17.82 -6.81 -34.86
N LEU A 146 -18.49 -6.30 -33.83
CA LEU A 146 -19.92 -5.96 -33.91
C LEU A 146 -20.19 -4.83 -34.91
N LEU A 147 -19.35 -3.79 -34.96
CA LEU A 147 -19.51 -2.72 -35.95
C LEU A 147 -19.25 -3.20 -37.38
N LEU A 148 -18.31 -4.14 -37.57
CA LEU A 148 -18.09 -4.78 -38.87
C LEU A 148 -19.35 -5.52 -39.33
N PHE A 149 -19.98 -6.33 -38.47
CA PHE A 149 -21.23 -7.00 -38.81
C PHE A 149 -22.37 -6.02 -39.06
N ALA A 150 -22.52 -5.00 -38.21
CA ALA A 150 -23.60 -4.02 -38.32
C ALA A 150 -23.54 -3.25 -39.65
N PHE A 151 -22.37 -2.71 -40.01
CA PHE A 151 -22.23 -1.78 -41.14
C PHE A 151 -21.74 -2.43 -42.44
N ALA A 152 -20.83 -3.41 -42.38
CA ALA A 152 -20.26 -4.00 -43.58
C ALA A 152 -21.05 -5.23 -44.06
N ILE A 153 -21.87 -5.85 -43.20
CA ILE A 153 -22.62 -7.05 -43.53
C ILE A 153 -24.11 -6.72 -43.52
N PHE A 154 -24.73 -6.51 -42.36
CA PHE A 154 -26.19 -6.37 -42.24
C PHE A 154 -26.74 -5.11 -42.90
N TYR A 155 -26.02 -3.98 -42.86
CA TYR A 155 -26.44 -2.76 -43.55
C TYR A 155 -26.33 -2.87 -45.09
N SER A 156 -25.35 -3.63 -45.58
CA SER A 156 -25.19 -3.86 -47.03
C SER A 156 -26.16 -4.87 -47.64
N ILE A 157 -26.83 -5.68 -46.80
CA ILE A 157 -27.81 -6.66 -47.27
C ILE A 157 -29.00 -5.92 -47.88
N ASN A 158 -29.26 -6.21 -49.15
CA ASN A 158 -30.38 -5.65 -49.88
C ASN A 158 -31.15 -6.77 -50.59
N PHE A 159 -32.34 -7.08 -50.07
CA PHE A 159 -33.27 -8.03 -50.67
C PHE A 159 -34.44 -7.25 -51.30
N PRO A 160 -34.49 -7.05 -52.63
CA PRO A 160 -35.58 -6.29 -53.23
C PRO A 160 -36.91 -7.01 -52.98
N SER A 161 -37.89 -6.27 -52.44
CA SER A 161 -39.25 -6.79 -52.22
C SER A 161 -40.04 -6.88 -53.51
N ASN A 162 -39.79 -5.96 -54.46
CA ASN A 162 -40.37 -5.99 -55.80
C ASN A 162 -39.26 -6.33 -56.80
N PHE A 163 -39.50 -7.32 -57.65
CA PHE A 163 -38.56 -7.72 -58.69
C PHE A 163 -39.31 -8.19 -59.93
N SER A 164 -38.65 -8.08 -61.09
CA SER A 164 -39.19 -8.52 -62.38
C SER A 164 -38.63 -9.90 -62.71
N CYS A 165 -39.47 -10.93 -62.70
CA CYS A 165 -39.05 -12.30 -62.99
C CYS A 165 -39.10 -12.58 -64.51
N PRO A 166 -37.99 -12.96 -65.17
CA PRO A 166 -38.02 -13.33 -66.58
C PRO A 166 -38.67 -14.71 -66.79
N TRP A 167 -39.65 -14.80 -67.70
CA TRP A 167 -40.44 -16.00 -67.97
C TRP A 167 -40.30 -16.45 -69.43
N ARG A 168 -39.73 -17.65 -69.65
CA ARG A 168 -39.41 -18.29 -70.95
C ARG A 168 -38.41 -17.54 -71.85
N SER A 169 -38.41 -16.21 -71.87
CA SER A 169 -37.47 -15.36 -72.62
C SER A 169 -37.04 -14.14 -71.79
N PRO A 170 -35.86 -13.53 -72.04
CA PRO A 170 -35.38 -12.35 -71.31
C PRO A 170 -36.27 -11.10 -71.48
N LEU A 171 -37.06 -11.06 -72.55
CA LEU A 171 -37.93 -9.93 -72.91
C LEU A 171 -39.32 -10.01 -72.25
N ASN A 172 -39.72 -11.18 -71.73
CA ASN A 172 -41.00 -11.36 -71.05
C ASN A 172 -40.78 -11.39 -69.53
N THR A 173 -41.06 -10.29 -68.85
CA THR A 173 -40.91 -10.20 -67.39
C THR A 173 -42.26 -10.11 -66.68
N ILE A 174 -42.43 -10.89 -65.61
CA ILE A 174 -43.60 -10.86 -64.73
C ILE A 174 -43.23 -10.11 -63.45
N PRO A 175 -43.97 -9.07 -63.06
CA PRO A 175 -43.74 -8.40 -61.78
C PRO A 175 -44.12 -9.31 -60.62
N CYS A 176 -43.19 -9.46 -59.67
CA CYS A 176 -43.31 -10.32 -58.50
C CYS A 176 -42.98 -9.54 -57.22
N VAL A 177 -43.67 -9.91 -56.14
CA VAL A 177 -43.48 -9.37 -54.79
C VAL A 177 -43.05 -10.48 -53.85
N ASN A 178 -41.89 -10.32 -53.21
CA ASN A 178 -41.40 -11.18 -52.15
C ASN A 178 -41.67 -10.54 -50.77
N ASN A 179 -42.73 -11.01 -50.10
CA ASN A 179 -43.11 -10.49 -48.79
C ASN A 179 -42.10 -10.84 -47.68
N MET A 180 -41.26 -11.87 -47.88
CA MET A 180 -40.25 -12.26 -46.89
C MET A 180 -39.00 -11.38 -46.99
N ALA A 181 -38.70 -10.80 -48.15
CA ALA A 181 -37.58 -9.89 -48.33
C ALA A 181 -37.64 -8.68 -47.38
N THR A 182 -38.82 -8.06 -47.24
CA THR A 182 -39.04 -6.95 -46.30
C THR A 182 -38.83 -7.36 -44.85
N LYS A 183 -39.23 -8.59 -44.48
CA LYS A 183 -39.03 -9.13 -43.12
C LYS A 183 -37.55 -9.40 -42.85
N LYS A 184 -36.82 -9.98 -43.81
CA LYS A 184 -35.36 -10.20 -43.72
C LYS A 184 -34.61 -8.87 -43.58
N ILE A 185 -34.94 -7.84 -44.36
CA ILE A 185 -34.33 -6.50 -44.24
C ILE A 185 -34.65 -5.87 -42.88
N THR A 186 -35.91 -5.93 -42.44
CA THR A 186 -36.30 -5.37 -41.14
C THR A 186 -35.55 -6.05 -40.00
N LEU A 187 -35.42 -7.39 -40.07
CA LEU A 187 -34.67 -8.16 -39.08
C LEU A 187 -33.17 -7.87 -39.15
N ALA A 188 -32.58 -7.74 -40.35
CA ALA A 188 -31.17 -7.37 -40.52
C ALA A 188 -30.86 -6.00 -39.91
N LYS A 189 -31.74 -5.01 -40.11
CA LYS A 189 -31.63 -3.68 -39.48
C LYS A 189 -31.76 -3.76 -37.96
N ALA A 190 -32.65 -4.60 -37.45
CA ALA A 190 -32.80 -4.82 -36.01
C ALA A 190 -31.54 -5.46 -35.41
N VAL A 191 -30.96 -6.46 -36.07
CA VAL A 191 -29.69 -7.09 -35.65
C VAL A 191 -28.55 -6.08 -35.67
N ALA A 192 -28.42 -5.28 -36.74
CA ALA A 192 -27.42 -4.23 -36.82
C ALA A 192 -27.57 -3.19 -35.69
N LEU A 193 -28.81 -2.81 -35.34
CA LEU A 193 -29.07 -1.90 -34.22
C LEU A 193 -28.64 -2.51 -32.88
N ILE A 194 -28.94 -3.80 -32.67
CA ILE A 194 -28.51 -4.55 -31.49
C ILE A 194 -26.98 -4.56 -31.40
N ASP A 195 -26.28 -4.88 -32.49
CA ASP A 195 -24.82 -4.90 -32.55
C ASP A 195 -24.22 -3.52 -32.19
N VAL A 196 -24.80 -2.43 -32.69
CA VAL A 196 -24.40 -1.05 -32.34
C VAL A 196 -24.62 -0.73 -30.86
N ILE A 197 -25.74 -1.17 -30.27
CA ILE A 197 -26.02 -0.97 -28.84
C ILE A 197 -24.96 -1.69 -28.00
N PHE A 198 -24.66 -2.95 -28.30
CA PHE A 198 -23.65 -3.72 -27.57
C PHE A 198 -22.22 -3.18 -27.75
N ALA A 199 -21.88 -2.70 -28.95
CA ALA A 199 -20.62 -2.00 -29.19
C ALA A 199 -20.51 -0.70 -28.36
N SER A 200 -21.60 0.04 -28.23
CA SER A 200 -21.66 1.27 -27.42
C SER A 200 -21.49 0.99 -25.92
N LEU A 201 -22.11 -0.08 -25.41
CA LEU A 201 -21.93 -0.52 -24.02
C LEU A 201 -20.48 -0.92 -23.73
N ALA A 202 -19.81 -1.58 -24.68
CA ALA A 202 -18.39 -1.91 -24.55
C ALA A 202 -17.50 -0.66 -24.55
N LEU A 203 -17.79 0.32 -25.40
CA LEU A 203 -17.07 1.59 -25.40
C LEU A 203 -17.26 2.34 -24.07
N ALA A 204 -18.48 2.37 -23.54
CA ALA A 204 -18.77 2.96 -22.23
C ALA A 204 -17.99 2.26 -21.10
N GLU A 205 -17.88 0.93 -21.14
CA GLU A 205 -17.08 0.15 -20.19
C GLU A 205 -15.59 0.52 -20.27
N VAL A 206 -15.04 0.61 -21.48
CA VAL A 206 -13.64 1.02 -21.70
C VAL A 206 -13.40 2.44 -21.18
N ILE A 207 -14.29 3.39 -21.49
CA ILE A 207 -14.20 4.78 -20.99
C ILE A 207 -14.25 4.79 -19.46
N PHE A 208 -15.14 4.00 -18.85
CA PHE A 208 -15.23 3.90 -17.40
C PHE A 208 -13.94 3.37 -16.78
N ILE A 209 -13.33 2.32 -17.35
CA ILE A 209 -12.05 1.77 -16.90
C ILE A 209 -10.94 2.83 -16.98
N PHE A 210 -10.86 3.57 -18.08
CA PHE A 210 -9.86 4.64 -18.22
C PHE A 210 -10.11 5.83 -17.27
N ARG A 211 -11.37 6.18 -17.01
CA ARG A 211 -11.72 7.21 -16.02
C ARG A 211 -11.40 6.75 -14.60
N TRP A 212 -11.68 5.50 -14.27
CA TRP A 212 -11.30 4.88 -13.00
C TRP A 212 -9.78 4.91 -12.82
N LYS A 213 -9.02 4.51 -13.86
CA LYS A 213 -7.56 4.60 -13.88
C LYS A 213 -7.03 6.01 -13.65
N ARG A 214 -7.66 7.04 -14.23
CA ARG A 214 -7.25 8.46 -14.07
C ARG A 214 -7.64 9.03 -12.71
N SER A 215 -8.74 8.57 -12.11
CA SER A 215 -9.17 9.02 -10.79
C SER A 215 -8.26 8.48 -9.67
N ASP A 216 -7.63 7.33 -9.88
CA ASP A 216 -6.63 6.72 -8.98
C ASP A 216 -5.19 6.90 -9.50
N ASP A 217 -4.88 8.04 -10.15
CA ASP A 217 -3.50 8.46 -10.49
C ASP A 217 -2.52 8.45 -9.28
N GLU A 218 -3.04 8.23 -8.07
CA GLU A 218 -2.33 8.00 -6.83
C GLU A 218 -1.54 6.68 -6.72
N PHE A 219 -1.89 5.66 -7.50
CA PHE A 219 -1.20 4.36 -7.57
C PHE A 219 -1.13 3.91 -9.05
N CYS A 220 -0.06 4.29 -9.76
CA CYS A 220 0.27 3.67 -11.06
C CYS A 220 0.83 2.26 -10.82
N LEU A 221 -0.07 1.36 -10.43
CA LEU A 221 0.26 0.02 -10.03
C LEU A 221 -0.90 -0.90 -10.38
N VAL A 222 -1.42 -0.78 -11.61
CA VAL A 222 -2.29 -1.81 -12.17
C VAL A 222 -1.43 -3.03 -12.50
N GLU A 223 -0.88 -3.66 -11.46
CA GLU A 223 -0.63 -5.10 -11.50
C GLU A 223 -1.98 -5.78 -11.67
N ASP A 224 -2.02 -6.86 -12.45
CA ASP A 224 -3.23 -7.65 -12.74
C ASP A 224 -4.11 -7.91 -11.50
N MET A 225 -3.51 -7.93 -10.32
CA MET A 225 -4.15 -8.03 -9.00
C MET A 225 -5.14 -6.90 -8.65
N GLU A 226 -4.80 -5.63 -8.85
CA GLU A 226 -5.67 -4.50 -8.45
C GLU A 226 -6.88 -4.44 -9.38
N PHE A 227 -6.64 -4.63 -10.69
CA PHE A 227 -7.69 -4.79 -11.69
C PHE A 227 -8.60 -6.01 -11.39
N CYS A 228 -8.02 -7.16 -11.06
CA CYS A 228 -8.79 -8.35 -10.67
C CYS A 228 -9.62 -8.14 -9.41
N SER A 229 -9.02 -7.66 -8.33
CA SER A 229 -9.66 -7.65 -7.00
C SER A 229 -10.69 -6.53 -6.84
N VAL A 230 -10.42 -5.36 -7.43
CA VAL A 230 -11.27 -4.17 -7.31
C VAL A 230 -12.30 -4.10 -8.43
N TYR A 231 -11.87 -4.25 -9.69
CA TYR A 231 -12.76 -4.08 -10.84
C TYR A 231 -13.51 -5.35 -11.24
N ILE A 232 -12.83 -6.49 -11.39
CA ILE A 232 -13.45 -7.77 -11.82
C ILE A 232 -14.25 -8.40 -10.67
N LEU A 233 -13.61 -8.64 -9.53
CA LEU A 233 -14.20 -9.40 -8.42
C LEU A 233 -15.08 -8.55 -7.50
N GLN A 234 -14.99 -7.20 -7.56
CA GLN A 234 -15.72 -6.26 -6.69
C GLN A 234 -15.65 -6.63 -5.20
N ARG A 235 -14.57 -7.30 -4.76
CA ARG A 235 -14.48 -7.95 -3.44
C ARG A 235 -13.93 -7.06 -2.34
N ARG A 236 -13.11 -6.07 -2.69
CA ARG A 236 -12.41 -5.23 -1.72
C ARG A 236 -13.11 -3.89 -1.61
N GLU A 237 -13.76 -3.64 -0.49
CA GLU A 237 -14.05 -2.26 -0.10
C GLU A 237 -12.72 -1.48 -0.06
N ASN A 238 -12.76 -0.25 -0.56
CA ASN A 238 -11.64 0.62 -0.91
C ASN A 238 -10.36 0.44 -0.06
N ILE A 239 -9.46 -0.50 -0.41
CA ILE A 239 -8.06 -0.43 0.07
C ILE A 239 -7.46 0.94 -0.24
N GLY A 240 -7.86 1.52 -1.37
CA GLY A 240 -7.57 2.92 -1.71
C GLY A 240 -8.00 3.92 -0.63
N SER A 241 -9.13 3.74 0.05
CA SER A 241 -9.55 4.62 1.16
C SER A 241 -8.71 4.39 2.41
N ILE A 242 -8.32 3.15 2.73
CA ILE A 242 -7.41 2.84 3.84
C ILE A 242 -6.05 3.50 3.60
N ILE A 243 -5.46 3.28 2.42
CA ILE A 243 -4.17 3.87 2.08
C ILE A 243 -4.26 5.39 2.05
N ARG A 244 -5.38 5.95 1.54
CA ARG A 244 -5.66 7.39 1.59
C ARG A 244 -5.79 7.90 3.03
N ASN A 245 -6.38 7.14 3.95
CA ASN A 245 -6.45 7.49 5.37
C ASN A 245 -5.07 7.44 6.02
N ILE A 246 -4.27 6.40 5.76
CA ILE A 246 -2.86 6.30 6.20
C ILE A 246 -2.08 7.52 5.68
N ARG A 247 -2.29 7.89 4.41
CA ARG A 247 -1.63 9.03 3.77
C ARG A 247 -2.11 10.37 4.33
N ASN A 248 -3.40 10.54 4.55
CA ASN A 248 -4.01 11.77 5.08
C ASN A 248 -3.89 11.91 6.60
N SER A 249 -3.37 10.89 7.29
CA SER A 249 -3.12 10.97 8.72
C SER A 249 -2.32 12.23 9.07
N PRO A 250 -2.70 12.96 10.13
CA PRO A 250 -2.00 14.18 10.51
C PRO A 250 -0.57 13.82 10.89
N THR A 251 0.39 14.34 10.12
CA THR A 251 1.80 14.39 10.54
C THR A 251 2.07 15.78 11.05
N VAL A 252 2.69 15.89 12.23
CA VAL A 252 3.16 17.17 12.79
C VAL A 252 3.95 17.93 11.72
N ASN A 253 3.75 19.24 11.64
CA ASN A 253 4.38 20.09 10.63
C ASN A 253 5.90 20.19 10.89
N THR A 254 6.72 19.49 10.10
CA THR A 254 8.18 19.42 10.31
C THR A 254 8.93 20.43 9.42
N ASN A 255 8.41 21.65 9.32
CA ASN A 255 9.08 22.73 8.58
C ASN A 255 10.43 23.14 9.21
N PHE A 256 10.73 22.63 10.41
CA PHE A 256 11.97 22.86 11.15
C PHE A 256 13.01 21.73 10.97
N PHE A 257 12.80 20.78 10.06
CA PHE A 257 13.73 19.68 9.88
C PHE A 257 14.98 20.11 9.11
N VAL A 258 16.14 19.72 9.64
CA VAL A 258 17.45 20.05 9.09
C VAL A 258 18.06 18.78 8.51
N LYS A 259 18.80 18.91 7.40
CA LYS A 259 19.47 17.80 6.72
C LYS A 259 20.32 17.04 7.75
N LEU A 260 20.05 15.75 7.91
CA LEU A 260 20.82 14.90 8.81
C LEU A 260 21.98 14.32 8.02
N ILE A 261 23.20 14.42 8.56
CA ILE A 261 24.31 13.62 8.02
C ILE A 261 24.07 12.17 8.43
N ILE A 262 23.76 11.35 7.43
CA ILE A 262 23.59 9.91 7.58
C ILE A 262 24.77 9.23 6.91
N HIS A 263 25.49 8.42 7.69
CA HIS A 263 26.67 7.71 7.28
C HIS A 263 26.39 6.21 7.05
N VAL A 264 26.94 5.61 5.98
CA VAL A 264 26.80 4.18 5.67
C VAL A 264 27.95 3.39 6.29
N ASN A 265 27.69 2.68 7.39
CA ASN A 265 28.73 1.85 8.04
C ASN A 265 28.92 0.53 7.27
N ARG A 266 30.15 0.27 6.80
CA ARG A 266 30.48 -0.85 5.89
C ARG A 266 31.16 -2.05 6.52
N ASN A 267 31.68 -2.00 7.77
CA ASN A 267 32.38 -3.15 8.38
C ASN A 267 32.12 -3.30 9.89
N LYS A 268 31.94 -4.56 10.31
CA LYS A 268 32.07 -5.02 11.70
C LYS A 268 33.55 -5.07 12.04
N GLU A 269 34.09 -4.07 12.72
CA GLU A 269 35.11 -4.23 13.77
C GLU A 269 35.59 -2.87 14.27
N ARG A 270 35.41 -2.69 15.59
CA ARG A 270 35.85 -1.59 16.45
C ARG A 270 35.31 -0.20 16.08
N HIS A 271 35.30 0.70 17.06
CA HIS A 271 35.88 2.05 17.01
C HIS A 271 35.33 2.81 18.23
N GLU A 272 36.09 2.68 19.32
CA GLU A 272 36.07 3.61 20.46
C GLU A 272 36.46 5.02 19.99
N MET A 273 35.90 6.03 20.69
CA MET A 273 36.31 7.44 20.79
C MET A 273 37.11 8.09 19.64
N TYR A 274 36.54 9.11 18.97
CA TYR A 274 36.96 10.54 19.00
C TYR A 274 36.30 11.36 17.87
N ASP A 275 35.74 12.51 18.25
CA ASP A 275 35.16 13.59 17.43
C ASP A 275 36.20 14.41 16.60
N VAL A 276 37.27 13.81 16.05
CA VAL A 276 38.41 14.64 15.54
C VAL A 276 38.83 14.41 14.07
N HIS A 277 38.31 13.43 13.33
CA HIS A 277 38.62 13.33 11.89
C HIS A 277 37.38 12.93 11.08
N LEU A 278 36.51 13.90 10.81
CA LEU A 278 35.39 13.80 9.85
C LEU A 278 35.81 14.13 8.40
N ASP A 279 37.12 14.24 8.12
CA ASP A 279 37.60 14.79 6.84
C ASP A 279 38.05 13.75 5.81
N LYS A 280 38.04 12.45 6.11
CA LYS A 280 38.42 11.45 5.10
C LYS A 280 37.53 10.22 5.15
N LEU A 281 36.77 10.08 4.06
CA LEU A 281 35.97 8.92 3.61
C LEU A 281 34.57 8.86 4.24
N GLN A 282 33.52 9.00 3.41
CA GLN A 282 32.36 8.08 3.28
C GLN A 282 31.06 8.79 2.84
N GLU A 283 30.23 8.08 2.06
CA GLU A 283 29.02 8.56 1.37
C GLU A 283 27.99 9.21 2.32
N GLN A 284 27.64 10.47 2.03
CA GLN A 284 26.54 11.17 2.71
C GLN A 284 25.23 10.94 1.95
N ILE A 285 24.17 10.62 2.68
CA ILE A 285 22.82 10.56 2.12
C ILE A 285 22.23 11.97 2.09
N GLU A 286 21.97 12.48 0.88
CA GLU A 286 21.38 13.80 0.69
C GLU A 286 19.86 13.77 0.65
N ASN A 287 19.28 12.75 0.01
CA ASN A 287 17.84 12.59 -0.13
C ASN A 287 17.33 11.35 0.61
N ILE A 288 16.09 11.39 1.08
CA ILE A 288 15.49 10.31 1.87
C ILE A 288 15.40 9.00 1.06
N GLU A 289 15.15 9.07 -0.24
CA GLU A 289 15.11 7.90 -1.12
C GLU A 289 16.45 7.17 -1.23
N ASP A 290 17.58 7.84 -1.00
CA ASP A 290 18.92 7.24 -1.08
C ASP A 290 19.14 6.23 0.07
N ILE A 291 18.36 6.32 1.15
CA ILE A 291 18.29 5.30 2.21
C ILE A 291 18.01 3.92 1.59
N PHE A 292 17.15 3.86 0.58
CA PHE A 292 16.66 2.62 -0.03
C PHE A 292 17.38 2.22 -1.31
N LYS A 293 18.39 2.99 -1.73
CA LYS A 293 19.22 2.63 -2.88
C LYS A 293 20.28 1.58 -2.47
N PRO A 294 20.65 0.66 -3.39
CA PRO A 294 21.75 -0.26 -3.17
C PRO A 294 23.04 0.50 -2.85
N THR A 295 23.87 -0.10 -2.01
CA THR A 295 25.25 0.36 -1.80
C THR A 295 26.11 -0.15 -2.96
N ASN A 296 27.19 0.53 -3.35
CA ASN A 296 28.00 0.21 -4.57
C ASN A 296 28.49 -1.26 -4.71
N ASN A 297 28.38 -2.09 -3.66
CA ASN A 297 28.77 -3.51 -3.66
C ASN A 297 27.56 -4.48 -3.71
N GLN A 298 26.33 -3.99 -3.71
CA GLN A 298 25.10 -4.80 -3.78
C GLN A 298 24.34 -4.46 -5.08
N ASN A 299 24.01 -5.47 -5.88
CA ASN A 299 23.21 -5.27 -7.11
C ASN A 299 21.72 -5.07 -6.82
N ASN A 300 21.25 -5.49 -5.64
CA ASN A 300 19.84 -5.47 -5.25
C ASN A 300 19.56 -4.39 -4.21
N ALA A 301 18.35 -3.83 -4.23
CA ALA A 301 17.91 -2.88 -3.20
C ALA A 301 17.95 -3.54 -1.81
N PRO A 302 18.39 -2.84 -0.76
CA PRO A 302 18.46 -3.38 0.59
C PRO A 302 17.07 -3.68 1.10
N ARG A 303 16.87 -4.90 1.61
CA ARG A 303 15.61 -5.29 2.24
C ARG A 303 15.59 -4.84 3.69
N LEU A 304 16.69 -5.01 4.42
CA LEU A 304 16.80 -4.71 5.85
C LEU A 304 17.73 -3.53 6.08
N ILE A 305 17.18 -2.44 6.61
CA ILE A 305 17.89 -1.19 6.86
C ILE A 305 17.86 -0.90 8.35
N LEU A 306 19.02 -0.78 8.99
CA LEU A 306 19.17 -0.39 10.39
C LEU A 306 19.67 1.04 10.49
N ILE A 307 18.96 1.90 11.20
CA ILE A 307 19.34 3.29 11.47
C ILE A 307 19.69 3.43 12.95
N VAL A 308 20.96 3.71 13.24
CA VAL A 308 21.48 3.90 14.60
C VAL A 308 21.82 5.36 14.85
N GLY A 309 21.78 5.78 16.11
CA GLY A 309 22.15 7.13 16.49
C GLY A 309 22.05 7.38 17.99
N ARG A 310 22.72 8.44 18.45
CA ARG A 310 22.68 8.86 19.85
C ARG A 310 21.25 9.21 20.30
N PRO A 311 20.93 9.11 21.60
CA PRO A 311 19.70 9.64 22.14
C PRO A 311 19.53 11.14 21.77
N GLY A 312 18.33 11.56 21.37
CA GLY A 312 18.04 12.97 21.05
C GLY A 312 18.46 13.42 19.65
N ILE A 313 19.13 12.57 18.87
CA ILE A 313 19.69 12.95 17.56
C ILE A 313 18.65 13.10 16.42
N GLY A 314 17.37 12.79 16.68
CA GLY A 314 16.29 12.93 15.68
C GLY A 314 15.94 11.66 14.90
N LYS A 315 16.22 10.45 15.41
CA LYS A 315 15.83 9.17 14.77
C LYS A 315 14.32 9.09 14.46
N THR A 316 13.47 9.34 15.46
CA THR A 316 12.01 9.38 15.31
C THR A 316 11.55 10.45 14.32
N GLU A 317 12.29 11.55 14.23
CA GLU A 317 11.96 12.61 13.29
C GLU A 317 12.27 12.21 11.85
N LEU A 318 13.36 11.47 11.63
CA LEU A 318 13.68 10.86 10.35
C LEU A 318 12.62 9.85 9.89
N THR A 319 12.08 9.02 10.79
CA THR A 319 11.02 8.05 10.42
C THR A 319 9.71 8.74 10.04
N LYS A 320 9.34 9.82 10.73
CA LYS A 320 8.23 10.69 10.32
C LYS A 320 8.50 11.35 8.97
N ARG A 321 9.73 11.79 8.71
CA ARG A 321 10.11 12.39 7.44
C ARG A 321 9.98 11.42 6.26
N ILE A 322 10.36 10.15 6.45
CA ILE A 322 10.13 9.09 5.46
C ILE A 322 8.65 9.01 5.06
N GLN A 323 7.74 9.02 6.04
CA GLN A 323 6.30 9.03 5.75
C GLN A 323 5.85 10.31 5.03
N GLN A 324 6.38 11.47 5.39
CA GLN A 324 6.02 12.73 4.74
C GLN A 324 6.48 12.80 3.28
N GLU A 325 7.70 12.39 2.97
CA GLU A 325 8.19 12.37 1.59
C GLU A 325 7.37 11.43 0.73
N TRP A 326 7.00 10.27 1.29
CA TRP A 326 6.02 9.38 0.67
C TRP A 326 4.66 10.05 0.40
N LYS A 327 4.15 10.84 1.36
CA LYS A 327 2.88 11.58 1.20
C LYS A 327 2.96 12.67 0.12
N LYS A 328 4.10 13.35 -0.03
CA LYS A 328 4.31 14.46 -0.99
C LYS A 328 4.37 14.00 -2.45
N LYS A 329 4.82 12.77 -2.72
CA LYS A 329 4.92 12.18 -4.08
C LYS A 329 5.72 12.97 -5.12
N LYS A 330 6.57 13.90 -4.70
CA LYS A 330 7.39 14.69 -5.64
C LYS A 330 8.42 13.83 -6.37
N VAL A 331 8.93 12.80 -5.68
CA VAL A 331 9.98 11.91 -6.21
C VAL A 331 9.35 10.62 -6.75
N THR A 332 9.80 10.18 -7.93
CA THR A 332 9.32 8.97 -8.63
C THR A 332 9.49 7.70 -7.80
N PHE A 333 10.50 7.63 -6.94
CA PHE A 333 10.75 6.52 -6.02
C PHE A 333 9.53 6.15 -5.15
N TRP A 334 8.74 7.14 -4.73
CA TRP A 334 7.59 6.93 -3.84
C TRP A 334 6.34 6.47 -4.58
N LYS A 335 6.33 6.54 -5.92
CA LYS A 335 5.16 6.22 -6.73
C LYS A 335 4.80 4.73 -6.60
N GLY A 336 3.56 4.45 -6.22
CA GLY A 336 3.07 3.08 -6.02
C GLY A 336 3.58 2.38 -4.75
N LYS A 337 4.34 3.06 -3.88
CA LYS A 337 4.78 2.45 -2.63
C LYS A 337 3.75 2.62 -1.52
N LEU A 338 3.72 1.68 -0.59
CA LEU A 338 3.01 1.78 0.68
C LEU A 338 4.03 1.92 1.80
N VAL A 339 3.92 2.97 2.62
CA VAL A 339 4.78 3.18 3.78
C VAL A 339 3.95 3.09 5.06
N ILE A 340 4.28 2.13 5.93
CA ILE A 340 3.62 1.95 7.22
C ILE A 340 4.66 2.15 8.31
N ARG A 341 4.44 3.12 9.21
CA ARG A 341 5.29 3.34 10.38
C ARG A 341 4.65 2.71 11.61
N LEU A 342 5.43 1.92 12.34
CA LEU A 342 5.07 1.24 13.59
C LEU A 342 6.03 1.73 14.67
N ALA A 343 5.53 2.45 15.67
CA ALA A 343 6.34 2.90 16.80
C ALA A 343 6.28 1.85 17.92
N PHE A 344 7.44 1.33 18.34
CA PHE A 344 7.51 0.25 19.33
C PHE A 344 6.90 0.65 20.69
N ARG A 345 7.07 1.91 21.11
CA ARG A 345 6.46 2.44 22.34
C ARG A 345 4.94 2.22 22.44
N LYS A 346 4.22 2.15 21.30
CA LYS A 346 2.76 1.91 21.30
C LYS A 346 2.39 0.52 21.85
N PHE A 347 3.33 -0.42 21.83
CA PHE A 347 3.08 -1.79 22.28
C PHE A 347 3.41 -2.01 23.76
N ASN A 348 4.08 -1.06 24.44
CA ASN A 348 4.47 -1.19 25.84
C ASN A 348 3.25 -1.20 26.80
N HIS A 349 2.15 -0.52 26.45
CA HIS A 349 0.91 -0.55 27.27
C HIS A 349 0.14 -1.85 27.13
N GLU A 350 0.47 -2.62 26.10
CA GLU A 350 -0.12 -3.90 25.81
C GLU A 350 0.80 -5.03 26.28
N ASN A 351 1.71 -4.75 27.21
CA ASN A 351 2.57 -5.75 27.85
C ASN A 351 1.71 -6.92 28.35
N ASN A 352 1.73 -8.03 27.57
CA ASN A 352 0.98 -9.31 27.67
C ASN A 352 -0.07 -9.59 26.58
N LYS A 353 -0.48 -8.64 25.75
CA LYS A 353 -1.31 -8.96 24.57
C LYS A 353 -0.45 -9.60 23.51
N ARG A 354 -0.95 -10.71 22.99
CA ARG A 354 -0.34 -11.42 21.86
C ARG A 354 -0.90 -10.84 20.57
N HIS A 355 -0.03 -10.56 19.62
CA HIS A 355 -0.38 -9.98 18.34
C HIS A 355 -0.14 -10.99 17.22
N ASN A 356 -0.95 -10.92 16.17
CA ASN A 356 -0.66 -11.62 14.92
C ASN A 356 -0.25 -10.58 13.87
N LEU A 357 0.03 -11.04 12.64
CA LEU A 357 0.55 -10.14 11.62
C LEU A 357 -0.50 -9.10 11.17
N LEU A 358 -1.78 -9.43 11.23
CA LEU A 358 -2.88 -8.50 10.91
C LEU A 358 -2.98 -7.42 11.99
N THR A 359 -2.97 -7.81 13.26
CA THR A 359 -3.05 -6.85 14.37
C THR A 359 -1.79 -5.99 14.47
N LEU A 360 -0.63 -6.47 14.02
CA LEU A 360 0.59 -5.65 13.94
C LEU A 360 0.38 -4.44 13.02
N PHE A 361 -0.06 -4.66 11.78
CA PHE A 361 -0.28 -3.57 10.82
C PHE A 361 -1.42 -2.63 11.21
N ALA A 362 -2.36 -3.10 12.04
CA ALA A 362 -3.41 -2.26 12.61
C ALA A 362 -2.87 -1.13 13.52
N HIS A 363 -1.67 -1.27 14.08
CA HIS A 363 -1.02 -0.25 14.92
C HIS A 363 -0.22 0.79 14.12
N GLY A 364 -0.22 0.64 12.79
CA GLY A 364 0.41 1.57 11.87
C GLY A 364 -0.16 2.97 12.02
N ASP A 365 0.71 3.98 11.88
CA ASP A 365 0.25 5.37 11.87
C ASP A 365 -0.81 5.61 10.79
N GLY A 366 -1.91 6.27 11.17
CA GLY A 366 -3.02 6.57 10.28
C GLY A 366 -3.98 5.42 10.01
N VAL A 367 -3.77 4.26 10.63
CA VAL A 367 -4.70 3.14 10.60
C VAL A 367 -5.67 3.29 11.77
N THR A 368 -6.96 3.57 11.49
CA THR A 368 -7.95 3.84 12.54
C THR A 368 -8.51 2.55 13.16
N PRO A 369 -8.72 2.50 14.50
CA PRO A 369 -9.29 1.33 15.19
C PRO A 369 -10.75 1.03 14.81
N THR A 370 -11.47 1.99 14.23
CA THR A 370 -12.85 1.86 13.76
C THR A 370 -13.01 0.88 12.59
N ALA A 371 -11.92 0.40 12.00
CA ALA A 371 -11.91 -0.59 10.92
C ALA A 371 -11.84 -2.05 11.41
N ARG A 372 -12.41 -2.40 12.57
CA ARG A 372 -12.39 -3.77 13.10
C ARG A 372 -13.16 -4.74 12.19
N GLY A 373 -12.42 -5.55 11.42
CA GLY A 373 -12.97 -6.65 10.62
C GLY A 373 -12.20 -6.89 9.33
N GLN A 374 -12.95 -7.22 8.26
CA GLN A 374 -12.51 -7.62 6.91
C GLN A 374 -11.45 -6.67 6.29
N ILE A 375 -11.53 -5.38 6.66
CA ILE A 375 -10.61 -4.31 6.23
C ILE A 375 -9.14 -4.59 6.59
N PHE A 376 -8.87 -5.17 7.77
CA PHE A 376 -7.49 -5.51 8.18
C PHE A 376 -6.94 -6.72 7.44
N GLN A 377 -7.82 -7.67 7.12
CA GLN A 377 -7.45 -8.81 6.30
C GLN A 377 -7.13 -8.36 4.87
N ASP A 378 -7.92 -7.42 4.33
CA ASP A 378 -7.68 -6.82 3.01
C ASP A 378 -6.33 -6.07 2.95
N LEU A 379 -6.00 -5.28 3.98
CA LEU A 379 -4.70 -4.61 4.07
C LEU A 379 -3.54 -5.61 4.13
N TYR A 380 -3.67 -6.65 4.96
CA TYR A 380 -2.65 -7.70 5.06
C TYR A 380 -2.48 -8.45 3.73
N GLU A 381 -3.57 -8.82 3.07
CA GLU A 381 -3.52 -9.46 1.77
C GLU A 381 -2.87 -8.57 0.71
N PHE A 382 -3.21 -7.27 0.68
CA PHE A 382 -2.53 -6.33 -0.19
C PHE A 382 -1.04 -6.29 0.06
N ILE A 383 -0.61 -6.21 1.32
CA ILE A 383 0.81 -6.25 1.70
C ILE A 383 1.47 -7.55 1.24
N ASN A 384 0.80 -8.69 1.47
CA ASN A 384 1.31 -10.01 1.14
C ASN A 384 1.49 -10.20 -0.37
N LEU A 385 0.68 -9.54 -1.20
CA LEU A 385 0.76 -9.63 -2.64
C LEU A 385 1.69 -8.56 -3.27
N ASN A 386 1.86 -7.40 -2.63
CA ASN A 386 2.65 -6.26 -3.13
C ASN A 386 3.96 -6.04 -2.35
N GLN A 387 4.56 -7.11 -1.82
CA GLN A 387 5.64 -7.03 -0.84
C GLN A 387 6.80 -6.11 -1.26
N GLU A 388 7.25 -6.19 -2.52
CA GLU A 388 8.37 -5.40 -3.06
C GLU A 388 8.12 -3.87 -3.04
N LYS A 389 6.86 -3.46 -2.89
CA LYS A 389 6.43 -2.05 -2.89
C LYS A 389 6.00 -1.57 -1.51
N VAL A 390 6.12 -2.42 -0.50
CA VAL A 390 5.80 -2.11 0.88
C VAL A 390 7.09 -1.80 1.65
N ILE A 391 7.09 -0.67 2.34
CA ILE A 391 8.13 -0.25 3.28
C ILE A 391 7.50 -0.20 4.66
N VAL A 392 8.04 -1.00 5.59
CA VAL A 392 7.64 -1.00 7.00
C VAL A 392 8.73 -0.32 7.81
N VAL A 393 8.38 0.76 8.50
CA VAL A 393 9.29 1.56 9.30
C VAL A 393 9.00 1.29 10.78
N PHE A 394 9.85 0.49 11.43
CA PHE A 394 9.84 0.28 12.86
C PHE A 394 10.65 1.36 13.57
N ASP A 395 9.98 2.11 14.45
CA ASP A 395 10.58 3.25 15.16
C ASP A 395 10.77 2.94 16.65
N GLY A 396 12.00 3.09 17.13
CA GLY A 396 12.38 3.02 18.54
C GLY A 396 12.48 1.60 19.08
N LEU A 397 13.26 0.70 18.47
CA LEU A 397 13.42 -0.68 18.97
C LEU A 397 13.95 -0.71 20.41
N ASP A 398 14.77 0.28 20.78
CA ASP A 398 15.28 0.52 22.14
C ASP A 398 14.19 0.89 23.16
N GLU A 399 13.02 1.28 22.68
CA GLU A 399 11.89 1.67 23.51
C GLU A 399 10.96 0.49 23.82
N LEU A 400 11.22 -0.70 23.28
CA LEU A 400 10.38 -1.87 23.47
C LEU A 400 10.62 -2.50 24.86
N ASP A 401 9.62 -2.43 25.74
CA ASP A 401 9.70 -2.98 27.09
C ASP A 401 9.32 -4.48 27.11
N VAL A 402 10.24 -5.33 26.67
CA VAL A 402 10.03 -6.79 26.64
C VAL A 402 11.12 -7.56 27.39
N ASP A 403 10.72 -8.67 28.00
CA ASP A 403 11.64 -9.66 28.57
C ASP A 403 12.32 -10.43 27.43
N LEU A 404 13.52 -9.97 27.06
CA LEU A 404 14.27 -10.50 25.93
C LEU A 404 14.54 -12.00 26.07
N GLU A 405 14.82 -12.50 27.27
CA GLU A 405 15.15 -13.92 27.48
C GLU A 405 13.94 -14.81 27.16
N LYS A 406 12.74 -14.43 27.62
CA LYS A 406 11.49 -15.12 27.26
C LYS A 406 11.15 -15.00 25.79
N CYS A 407 11.37 -13.82 25.20
CA CYS A 407 11.10 -13.60 23.78
C CYS A 407 11.99 -14.44 22.87
N TRP A 408 13.24 -14.72 23.28
CA TRP A 408 14.15 -15.58 22.54
C TRP A 408 13.72 -17.06 22.59
N GLN A 409 13.21 -17.53 23.73
CA GLN A 409 12.66 -18.89 23.86
C GLN A 409 11.37 -19.09 23.04
N GLU A 410 10.48 -18.09 23.03
CA GLU A 410 9.20 -18.15 22.31
C GLU A 410 9.36 -18.17 20.77
N LYS A 411 10.41 -17.52 20.29
CA LYS A 411 10.78 -17.41 18.88
C LYS A 411 11.08 -18.75 18.21
N GLU A 412 11.62 -19.73 18.95
CA GLU A 412 11.97 -21.05 18.41
C GLU A 412 10.78 -22.02 18.34
N ILE A 413 9.74 -21.78 19.16
CA ILE A 413 8.65 -22.74 19.37
C ILE A 413 7.43 -22.46 18.48
N THR A 414 7.18 -21.19 18.12
CA THR A 414 5.96 -20.82 17.40
C THR A 414 6.04 -21.07 15.89
N GLN A 415 5.06 -21.79 15.33
CA GLN A 415 4.90 -22.00 13.88
C GLN A 415 4.78 -20.66 13.10
N ASN A 416 5.11 -20.69 11.81
CA ASN A 416 5.01 -19.54 10.90
C ASN A 416 3.59 -19.41 10.29
N ASP A 417 2.56 -19.31 11.13
CA ASP A 417 1.19 -18.96 10.68
C ASP A 417 0.90 -17.47 11.00
N PRO A 418 0.62 -16.62 9.98
CA PRO A 418 0.30 -15.19 10.15
C PRO A 418 -0.89 -14.89 11.06
N LYS A 419 -1.77 -15.88 11.31
CA LYS A 419 -2.95 -15.74 12.17
C LYS A 419 -2.64 -16.04 13.63
N LEU A 420 -1.57 -16.78 13.92
CA LEU A 420 -1.17 -17.10 15.29
C LEU A 420 -0.68 -15.85 16.01
N THR A 421 -1.10 -15.71 17.26
CA THR A 421 -0.71 -14.59 18.09
C THR A 421 0.59 -14.90 18.82
N MET A 422 1.51 -13.94 18.87
CA MET A 422 2.82 -14.01 19.52
C MET A 422 3.25 -12.65 20.06
N SER A 423 4.37 -12.59 20.78
CA SER A 423 4.94 -11.32 21.21
C SER A 423 5.31 -10.44 20.02
N ILE A 424 5.23 -9.11 20.19
CA ILE A 424 5.63 -8.14 19.16
C ILE A 424 7.09 -8.34 18.75
N PHE A 425 7.96 -8.67 19.71
CA PHE A 425 9.35 -9.01 19.42
C PHE A 425 9.47 -10.24 18.50
N SER A 426 8.71 -11.30 18.77
CA SER A 426 8.69 -12.50 17.91
C SER A 426 8.19 -12.19 16.50
N LEU A 427 7.14 -11.37 16.35
CA LEU A 427 6.67 -10.92 15.04
C LEU A 427 7.74 -10.13 14.28
N TYR A 428 8.36 -9.16 14.96
CA TYR A 428 9.44 -8.35 14.40
C TYR A 428 10.61 -9.24 13.93
N VAL A 429 11.03 -10.19 14.76
CA VAL A 429 12.13 -11.10 14.42
C VAL A 429 11.76 -12.00 13.22
N LYS A 430 10.53 -12.51 13.15
CA LYS A 430 10.07 -13.31 12.00
C LYS A 430 9.99 -12.48 10.71
N LEU A 431 9.66 -11.19 10.80
CA LEU A 431 9.68 -10.27 9.67
C LEU A 431 11.10 -10.03 9.17
N ILE A 432 12.04 -9.65 10.05
CA ILE A 432 13.44 -9.39 9.63
C ILE A 432 14.15 -10.65 9.11
N ARG A 433 13.77 -11.85 9.58
CA ARG A 433 14.31 -13.12 9.07
C ARG A 433 13.69 -13.56 7.74
N GLY A 434 12.56 -12.97 7.33
CA GLY A 434 11.84 -13.37 6.12
C GLY A 434 10.92 -14.57 6.29
N ASN A 435 10.71 -15.05 7.51
CA ASN A 435 9.68 -16.05 7.80
C ASN A 435 8.28 -15.50 7.49
N PHE A 436 8.09 -14.19 7.69
CA PHE A 436 6.93 -13.44 7.24
C PHE A 436 7.37 -12.37 6.25
N LEU A 437 6.60 -12.22 5.17
CA LEU A 437 6.74 -11.15 4.18
C LEU A 437 8.19 -10.95 3.67
N PRO A 438 8.79 -12.00 3.02
CA PRO A 438 10.20 -12.03 2.65
C PRO A 438 10.67 -10.96 1.67
N ASN A 439 9.76 -10.27 0.97
CA ASN A 439 10.14 -9.26 -0.02
C ASN A 439 9.82 -7.82 0.43
N VAL A 440 9.36 -7.64 1.67
CA VAL A 440 9.08 -6.32 2.25
C VAL A 440 10.37 -5.65 2.69
N THR A 441 10.49 -4.35 2.39
CA THR A 441 11.60 -3.52 2.89
C THR A 441 11.30 -3.09 4.33
N ILE A 442 12.23 -3.33 5.24
CA ILE A 442 12.11 -3.04 6.67
C ILE A 442 13.18 -2.03 7.07
N VAL A 443 12.74 -0.90 7.61
CA VAL A 443 13.61 0.11 8.24
C VAL A 443 13.41 0.01 9.75
N THR A 444 14.49 -0.14 10.51
CA THR A 444 14.43 -0.14 11.99
C THR A 444 15.29 0.96 12.55
N THR A 445 14.78 1.75 13.50
CA THR A 445 15.59 2.68 14.30
C THR A 445 15.90 2.12 15.68
N THR A 446 17.14 2.32 16.15
CA THR A 446 17.56 1.96 17.52
C THR A 446 18.71 2.85 18.02
N ARG A 447 19.04 2.79 19.31
CA ARG A 447 20.20 3.46 19.90
C ARG A 447 21.51 2.74 19.57
N ARG A 448 22.61 3.50 19.51
CA ARG A 448 23.96 2.93 19.32
C ARG A 448 24.34 1.93 20.43
N THR A 449 23.95 2.19 21.67
CA THR A 449 24.28 1.35 22.85
C THR A 449 23.67 -0.05 22.78
N GLU A 450 22.65 -0.26 21.95
CA GLU A 450 21.92 -1.53 21.84
C GLU A 450 22.09 -2.18 20.46
N ASP A 451 22.93 -1.57 19.61
CA ASP A 451 23.21 -2.04 18.26
C ASP A 451 23.81 -3.45 18.24
N GLU A 452 24.72 -3.77 19.17
CA GLU A 452 25.33 -5.11 19.27
C GLU A 452 24.32 -6.21 19.60
N LEU A 453 23.34 -5.93 20.47
CA LEU A 453 22.28 -6.86 20.84
C LEU A 453 21.41 -7.21 19.62
N TYR A 454 21.08 -6.22 18.80
CA TYR A 454 20.16 -6.40 17.67
C TYR A 454 20.85 -6.90 16.40
N GLN A 455 22.15 -6.66 16.21
CA GLN A 455 22.95 -7.28 15.15
C GLN A 455 22.99 -8.81 15.25
N GLN A 456 22.80 -9.38 16.45
CA GLN A 456 22.70 -10.82 16.64
C GLN A 456 21.37 -11.40 16.12
N LEU A 457 20.34 -10.57 15.88
CA LEU A 457 19.03 -11.03 15.42
C LEU A 457 19.02 -11.39 13.94
N ASN A 458 19.66 -10.56 13.11
CA ASN A 458 19.89 -10.80 11.69
C ASN A 458 21.01 -9.90 11.13
N ASN A 459 21.64 -10.32 10.03
CA ASN A 459 22.52 -9.43 9.28
C ASN A 459 21.67 -8.43 8.47
N PHE A 460 21.80 -7.14 8.78
CA PHE A 460 21.14 -6.07 8.03
C PHE A 460 21.89 -5.79 6.73
N ASP A 461 21.16 -5.58 5.64
CA ASP A 461 21.74 -5.33 4.32
C ASP A 461 22.41 -3.97 4.25
N LYS A 462 21.87 -2.98 4.98
CA LYS A 462 22.38 -1.61 5.04
C LYS A 462 22.28 -1.06 6.46
N LYS A 463 23.37 -0.47 6.95
CA LYS A 463 23.43 0.18 8.25
C LYS A 463 23.76 1.65 8.09
N LEU A 464 22.95 2.49 8.72
CA LEU A 464 22.98 3.94 8.62
C LEU A 464 23.15 4.53 10.00
N GLU A 465 23.98 5.55 10.12
CA GLU A 465 24.27 6.22 11.38
C GLU A 465 23.98 7.72 11.28
N ILE A 466 23.11 8.20 12.16
CA ILE A 466 22.82 9.63 12.27
C ILE A 466 23.90 10.28 13.12
N LEU A 467 24.68 11.18 12.50
CA LEU A 467 25.75 11.92 13.16
C LEU A 467 25.25 13.19 13.85
N GLY A 468 24.20 13.80 13.30
CA GLY A 468 23.56 15.01 13.80
C GLY A 468 23.68 16.17 12.82
N PHE A 469 23.82 17.38 13.37
CA PHE A 469 23.92 18.63 12.63
C PHE A 469 25.37 19.12 12.59
N THR A 470 25.73 19.71 11.46
CA THR A 470 26.91 20.58 11.31
C THR A 470 26.66 21.94 11.97
N GLU A 471 27.73 22.70 12.21
CA GLU A 471 27.61 24.05 12.79
C GLU A 471 26.72 24.98 11.92
N SER A 472 26.83 24.88 10.60
CA SER A 472 25.99 25.61 9.64
C SER A 472 24.51 25.23 9.75
N GLU A 473 24.23 23.93 9.87
CA GLU A 473 22.88 23.38 10.00
C GLU A 473 22.22 23.77 11.32
N ILE A 474 22.99 23.84 12.42
CA ILE A 474 22.50 24.36 13.71
C ILE A 474 22.13 25.84 13.57
N LYS A 475 22.96 26.65 12.92
CA LYS A 475 22.66 28.08 12.72
C LYS A 475 21.38 28.27 11.91
N GLU A 476 21.22 27.52 10.82
CA GLU A 476 20.01 27.56 10.00
C GLU A 476 18.76 27.11 10.78
N PHE A 477 18.87 26.03 11.57
CA PHE A 477 17.81 25.57 12.44
C PHE A 477 17.36 26.66 13.42
N VAL A 478 18.32 27.27 14.12
CA VAL A 478 18.07 28.31 15.12
C VAL A 478 17.42 29.53 14.50
N VAL A 479 17.86 29.96 13.31
CA VAL A 479 17.25 31.07 12.57
C VAL A 479 15.81 30.74 12.20
N LYS A 480 15.55 29.60 11.55
CA LYS A 480 14.19 29.17 11.17
C LYS A 480 13.27 29.00 12.38
N PHE A 481 13.79 28.50 13.50
CA PHE A 481 13.05 28.34 14.74
C PHE A 481 12.71 29.67 15.41
N SER A 482 13.60 30.67 15.30
CA SER A 482 13.44 31.99 15.91
C SER A 482 12.53 32.92 15.10
N GLU A 483 12.55 32.82 13.77
CA GLU A 483 11.72 33.65 12.87
C GLU A 483 10.22 33.32 12.96
N ASN A 484 9.85 32.11 13.38
CA ASN A 484 8.45 31.69 13.55
C ASN A 484 7.90 31.92 14.97
N ASN A 485 8.73 32.36 15.92
CA ASN A 485 8.35 32.60 17.31
C ASN A 485 8.64 34.06 17.69
N ASP A 486 7.74 34.98 17.35
CA ASP A 486 7.87 36.42 17.67
C ASP A 486 8.03 36.70 19.18
N GLU A 487 7.68 35.76 20.07
CA GLU A 487 7.84 35.89 21.51
C GLU A 487 9.29 35.68 22.03
N LEU A 488 10.18 35.03 21.27
CA LEU A 488 11.55 34.71 21.71
C LEU A 488 12.55 35.87 21.50
N ASN A 489 12.23 36.82 20.62
CA ASN A 489 13.10 37.95 20.28
C ASN A 489 13.21 39.03 21.37
N THR A 490 12.29 39.03 22.36
CA THR A 490 12.35 40.00 23.48
C THR A 490 13.14 39.50 24.69
N LYS A 491 13.41 38.19 24.82
CA LYS A 491 14.12 37.61 25.97
C LYS A 491 15.58 37.24 25.72
N THR A 492 16.01 37.05 24.47
CA THR A 492 17.38 36.61 24.14
C THR A 492 18.45 37.71 24.20
N LYS A 493 18.08 38.98 24.40
CA LYS A 493 19.05 40.06 24.67
C LYS A 493 19.48 40.19 26.14
N GLN A 494 18.96 39.38 27.06
CA GLN A 494 19.44 39.37 28.44
C GLN A 494 19.95 37.98 28.85
N LYS A 495 21.22 37.98 29.30
CA LYS A 495 21.97 36.91 30.00
C LYS A 495 22.67 35.85 29.13
N LYS A 496 23.80 36.25 28.53
CA LYS A 496 25.04 35.43 28.62
C LYS A 496 25.61 35.56 30.04
N LYS A 497 25.00 34.89 31.02
CA LYS A 497 25.67 34.48 32.26
C LYS A 497 25.64 32.97 32.24
N GLY A 498 26.80 32.32 32.32
CA GLY A 498 26.88 30.87 32.47
C GLY A 498 25.90 30.43 33.53
N TYR A 499 25.10 29.41 33.22
CA TYR A 499 24.10 28.88 34.14
C TYR A 499 24.80 28.44 35.43
N MET A 500 24.74 29.32 36.42
CA MET A 500 25.17 29.09 37.78
C MET A 500 24.12 28.17 38.38
N PHE A 501 24.44 26.88 38.57
CA PHE A 501 23.63 26.00 39.41
C PHE A 501 23.67 26.57 40.83
N GLU A 502 22.59 27.23 41.24
CA GLU A 502 22.37 27.59 42.64
C GLU A 502 22.41 26.33 43.50
N ALA A 503 22.87 26.47 44.75
CA ALA A 503 23.19 25.36 45.65
C ALA A 503 22.01 24.44 46.01
N LYS A 504 20.77 24.76 45.58
CA LYS A 504 19.55 24.01 45.84
C LYS A 504 18.68 23.97 44.57
N LEU A 505 18.33 22.77 44.09
CA LEU A 505 17.42 22.63 42.95
C LEU A 505 16.02 23.10 43.32
N PRO A 506 15.26 23.71 42.39
CA PRO A 506 13.85 23.98 42.58
C PRO A 506 13.08 22.70 42.92
N SER A 507 12.10 22.80 43.82
CA SER A 507 11.28 21.66 44.29
C SER A 507 10.69 20.83 43.15
N ASN A 508 10.20 21.50 42.10
CA ASN A 508 9.62 20.85 40.92
C ASN A 508 10.64 19.97 40.18
N VAL A 509 11.90 20.42 40.06
CA VAL A 509 12.97 19.64 39.40
C VAL A 509 13.35 18.43 40.24
N ILE A 510 13.35 18.55 41.57
CA ILE A 510 13.58 17.41 42.47
C ILE A 510 12.49 16.36 42.30
N GLN A 511 11.21 16.77 42.29
CA GLN A 511 10.09 15.85 42.08
C GLN A 511 10.15 15.18 40.70
N LEU A 512 10.51 15.91 39.65
CA LEU A 512 10.72 15.36 38.30
C LEU A 512 11.90 14.39 38.25
N ALA A 513 12.99 14.67 38.97
CA ALA A 513 14.15 13.79 39.08
C ALA A 513 13.83 12.48 39.81
N ASP A 514 13.03 12.56 40.89
CA ASP A 514 12.52 11.38 41.60
C ASP A 514 11.66 10.50 40.69
N ILE A 515 10.75 11.11 39.92
CA ILE A 515 9.92 10.40 38.92
C ILE A 515 10.84 9.76 37.88
N ALA A 516 11.73 10.54 37.26
CA ALA A 516 12.58 10.06 36.17
C ALA A 516 13.39 8.82 36.56
N LYS A 517 13.98 8.81 37.77
CA LYS A 517 14.71 7.65 38.28
C LYS A 517 13.79 6.45 38.53
N ALA A 518 12.65 6.67 39.21
CA ALA A 518 11.72 5.59 39.55
C ALA A 518 11.13 4.92 38.30
N GLU A 519 10.80 5.71 37.28
CA GLU A 519 10.26 5.19 36.02
C GLU A 519 11.34 4.48 35.19
N LEU A 520 12.60 4.95 35.20
CA LEU A 520 13.72 4.24 34.56
C LEU A 520 14.04 2.89 35.22
N ASP A 521 13.95 2.80 36.55
CA ASP A 521 14.07 1.52 37.26
C ASP A 521 13.00 0.54 36.79
N GLN A 522 11.75 1.03 36.70
CA GLN A 522 10.57 0.28 36.30
C GLN A 522 10.46 0.02 34.79
N ARG A 523 11.40 0.52 33.97
CA ARG A 523 11.37 0.45 32.49
C ARG A 523 10.16 1.14 31.86
N LYS A 524 9.59 2.14 32.54
CA LYS A 524 8.43 2.88 32.06
C LYS A 524 8.85 4.17 31.36
N LEU A 525 8.38 4.32 30.12
CA LEU A 525 8.48 5.56 29.34
C LEU A 525 7.26 6.47 29.54
N GLU A 526 6.18 5.90 30.07
CA GLU A 526 4.92 6.56 30.31
C GLU A 526 4.42 6.21 31.71
N PHE A 527 3.89 7.20 32.41
CA PHE A 527 3.51 7.10 33.81
C PHE A 527 2.31 8.00 34.12
N GLU A 528 1.66 7.70 35.24
CA GLU A 528 0.57 8.51 35.78
C GLU A 528 1.13 9.42 36.87
N LEU A 529 0.78 10.71 36.83
CA LEU A 529 1.11 11.61 37.92
C LEU A 529 0.16 11.35 39.09
N ARG A 530 0.72 11.24 40.29
CA ARG A 530 -0.05 11.24 41.54
C ARG A 530 -0.72 12.60 41.74
N GLU A 531 -1.82 12.63 42.50
CA GLU A 531 -2.60 13.85 42.77
C GLU A 531 -1.75 15.01 43.31
N ASP A 532 -0.74 14.73 44.13
CA ASP A 532 0.20 15.71 44.70
C ASP A 532 1.16 16.32 43.67
N ARG A 533 1.29 15.71 42.48
CA ARG A 533 2.26 16.06 41.43
C ARG A 533 1.65 16.54 40.12
N VAL A 534 0.32 16.68 40.06
CA VAL A 534 -0.40 17.14 38.86
C VAL A 534 0.06 18.55 38.42
N HIS A 535 0.49 19.39 39.36
CA HIS A 535 1.04 20.72 39.09
C HIS A 535 2.30 20.71 38.18
N LEU A 536 2.95 19.56 38.00
CA LEU A 536 4.10 19.39 37.11
C LEU A 536 3.70 19.26 35.62
N GLU A 537 2.41 19.08 35.30
CA GLU A 537 1.91 18.93 33.92
C GLU A 537 2.38 20.07 33.00
N ASN A 538 2.40 21.30 33.51
CA ASN A 538 2.75 22.49 32.72
C ASN A 538 4.23 22.90 32.83
N CYS A 539 5.12 22.00 33.26
CA CYS A 539 6.54 22.32 33.42
C CYS A 539 7.33 22.39 32.08
N GLY A 540 6.72 22.01 30.97
CA GLY A 540 7.34 21.97 29.64
C GLY A 540 8.32 20.79 29.41
N LEU A 541 8.53 19.95 30.43
CA LEU A 541 9.35 18.73 30.34
C LEU A 541 8.52 17.46 30.26
N LEU A 542 7.21 17.56 30.47
CA LEU A 542 6.24 16.46 30.37
C LEU A 542 5.32 16.69 29.17
N VAL A 543 4.96 15.59 28.50
CA VAL A 543 3.98 15.56 27.42
C VAL A 543 2.83 14.69 27.89
N LYS A 544 1.62 15.28 27.91
CA LYS A 544 0.39 14.54 28.14
C LYS A 544 0.05 13.69 26.92
N ILE A 545 -0.35 12.45 27.15
CA ILE A 545 -0.70 11.49 26.11
C ILE A 545 -2.22 11.34 26.13
N ASP A 546 -2.86 11.68 25.01
CA ASP A 546 -4.33 11.62 24.87
C ASP A 546 -4.83 10.17 25.02
N ASP A 547 -5.53 9.91 26.11
CA ASP A 547 -6.30 8.70 26.37
C ASP A 547 -7.63 9.11 27.02
N GLU A 548 -8.76 8.64 26.49
CA GLU A 548 -10.12 9.04 26.92
C GLU A 548 -10.40 8.71 28.40
N PHE A 549 -9.59 7.84 29.02
CA PHE A 549 -9.87 7.31 30.36
C PHE A 549 -8.79 7.64 31.41
N ARG A 550 -7.58 8.10 31.02
CA ARG A 550 -6.48 8.31 31.97
C ARG A 550 -5.55 9.46 31.59
N ASN A 551 -5.18 10.29 32.59
CA ASN A 551 -4.15 11.31 32.45
C ASN A 551 -2.75 10.69 32.52
N ARG A 552 -2.22 10.28 31.36
CA ARG A 552 -0.86 9.72 31.23
C ARG A 552 0.14 10.75 30.72
N TYR A 553 1.38 10.62 31.19
CA TYR A 553 2.47 11.52 30.87
C TYR A 553 3.70 10.74 30.44
N SER A 554 4.48 11.34 29.56
CA SER A 554 5.86 10.95 29.28
C SER A 554 6.78 12.14 29.44
N PHE A 555 8.08 11.91 29.65
CA PHE A 555 9.05 12.98 29.47
C PHE A 555 9.12 13.36 28.00
N LEU A 556 9.31 14.66 27.73
CA LEU A 556 9.43 15.20 26.37
C LEU A 556 10.44 14.42 25.51
N HIS A 557 11.51 13.92 26.13
CA HIS A 557 12.47 13.04 25.49
C HIS A 557 13.13 12.13 26.53
N LEU A 558 13.44 10.87 26.16
CA LEU A 558 14.08 9.91 27.07
C LEU A 558 15.42 10.42 27.63
N THR A 559 16.20 11.17 26.85
CA THR A 559 17.43 11.84 27.33
C THR A 559 17.19 12.84 28.45
N ILE A 560 16.04 13.53 28.47
CA ILE A 560 15.67 14.43 29.57
C ILE A 560 15.41 13.61 30.82
N GLN A 561 14.68 12.48 30.69
CA GLN A 561 14.46 11.53 31.78
C GLN A 561 15.79 10.97 32.30
N GLU A 562 16.69 10.54 31.42
CA GLU A 562 18.02 10.01 31.78
C GLU A 562 18.88 11.05 32.51
N TYR A 563 18.86 12.31 32.07
CA TYR A 563 19.56 13.41 32.75
C TYR A 563 18.97 13.72 34.12
N LEU A 564 17.64 13.79 34.24
CA LEU A 564 16.94 14.02 35.51
C LEU A 564 17.20 12.89 36.51
N ALA A 565 17.29 11.63 36.05
CA ALA A 565 17.69 10.52 36.91
C ALA A 565 19.15 10.62 37.36
N ALA A 566 20.06 11.07 36.50
CA ALA A 566 21.45 11.34 36.90
C ALA A 566 21.51 12.45 37.96
N LEU A 567 20.70 13.52 37.81
CA LEU A 567 20.57 14.56 38.82
C LEU A 567 20.04 14.02 40.16
N HIS A 568 19.02 13.15 40.14
CA HIS A 568 18.51 12.50 41.36
C HIS A 568 19.64 11.78 42.12
N ILE A 569 20.41 10.96 41.41
CA ILE A 569 21.52 10.20 41.99
C ILE A 569 22.57 11.17 42.54
N PHE A 570 23.00 12.14 41.73
CA PHE A 570 24.03 13.10 42.13
C PHE A 570 23.66 13.90 43.39
N PHE A 571 22.44 14.45 43.47
CA PHE A 571 22.03 15.26 44.62
C PHE A 571 21.77 14.41 45.87
N ARG A 572 21.30 13.18 45.72
CA ARG A 572 21.10 12.24 46.85
C ARG A 572 22.42 11.69 47.38
N SER A 573 23.44 11.60 46.52
CA SER A 573 24.78 11.11 46.86
C SER A 573 25.79 12.21 47.21
N ARG A 574 25.38 13.48 47.27
CA ARG A 574 26.27 14.66 47.43
C ARG A 574 27.24 14.58 48.63
N ASN A 575 26.96 13.70 49.61
CA ASN A 575 27.78 13.46 50.80
C ASN A 575 28.26 12.00 50.98
N ASN A 576 28.03 11.11 50.01
CA ASN A 576 28.38 9.69 50.16
C ASN A 576 28.81 9.04 48.83
N ILE A 577 30.12 8.99 48.60
CA ILE A 577 30.73 8.43 47.39
C ILE A 577 30.48 6.93 47.25
N ASN A 578 30.22 6.23 48.36
CA ASN A 578 29.94 4.79 48.35
C ASN A 578 28.60 4.50 47.64
N CYS A 579 27.63 5.42 47.72
CA CYS A 579 26.34 5.29 47.04
C CYS A 579 26.49 5.35 45.51
N ILE A 580 27.38 6.20 45.00
CA ILE A 580 27.69 6.27 43.56
C ILE A 580 28.44 5.01 43.13
N SER A 581 29.43 4.57 43.92
CA SER A 581 30.19 3.34 43.65
C SER A 581 29.27 2.10 43.58
N GLU A 582 28.32 1.97 44.51
CA GLU A 582 27.36 0.87 44.53
C GLU A 582 26.39 0.93 43.34
N PHE A 583 25.90 2.13 43.00
CA PHE A 583 25.10 2.33 41.79
C PHE A 583 25.85 1.93 40.52
N LEU A 584 27.11 2.33 40.36
CA LEU A 584 27.92 1.95 39.20
C LEU A 584 28.14 0.44 39.13
N LYS A 585 28.49 -0.20 40.25
CA LYS A 585 28.68 -1.66 40.29
C LYS A 585 27.42 -2.43 39.90
N THR A 586 26.25 -1.94 40.29
CA THR A 586 24.97 -2.60 40.01
C THR A 586 24.45 -2.32 38.60
N LYS A 587 24.73 -1.15 38.03
CA LYS A 587 24.09 -0.67 36.78
C LYS A 587 24.99 -0.56 35.56
N VAL A 588 26.31 -0.71 35.69
CA VAL A 588 27.26 -0.54 34.56
C VAL A 588 27.01 -1.53 33.40
N ASN A 589 26.56 -2.75 33.69
CA ASN A 589 26.32 -3.77 32.67
C ASN A 589 24.94 -3.65 32.00
N GLU A 590 24.11 -2.69 32.41
CA GLU A 590 22.78 -2.48 31.85
C GLU A 590 22.82 -1.30 30.84
N PRO A 591 22.66 -1.53 29.52
CA PRO A 591 22.80 -0.49 28.48
C PRO A 591 21.94 0.76 28.71
N ARG A 592 20.74 0.59 29.27
CA ARG A 592 19.81 1.68 29.61
C ARG A 592 20.39 2.72 30.58
N TRP A 593 21.35 2.34 31.42
CA TRP A 593 21.96 3.24 32.41
C TRP A 593 23.21 3.94 31.90
N HIS A 594 23.74 3.56 30.73
CA HIS A 594 25.00 4.11 30.22
C HIS A 594 24.94 5.63 30.05
N LEU A 595 23.84 6.18 29.54
CA LEU A 595 23.71 7.63 29.38
C LEU A 595 23.54 8.34 30.73
N VAL A 596 22.81 7.73 31.67
CA VAL A 596 22.70 8.24 33.05
C VAL A 596 24.07 8.30 33.71
N ILE A 597 24.90 7.26 33.52
CA ILE A 597 26.28 7.20 34.03
C ILE A 597 27.15 8.29 33.40
N GLN A 598 27.03 8.54 32.09
CA GLN A 598 27.74 9.62 31.41
C GLN A 598 27.35 11.00 31.97
N PHE A 599 26.06 11.27 32.15
CA PHE A 599 25.60 12.51 32.77
C PHE A 599 26.09 12.64 34.22
N LEU A 600 26.02 11.56 35.00
CA LEU A 600 26.49 11.52 36.38
C LEU A 600 28.00 11.82 36.46
N ALA A 601 28.81 11.24 35.58
CA ALA A 601 30.24 11.53 35.48
C ALA A 601 30.51 13.00 35.16
N GLY A 602 29.73 13.60 34.25
CA GLY A 602 29.80 15.04 33.94
C GLY A 602 29.47 15.93 35.14
N LEU A 603 28.40 15.60 35.88
CA LEU A 603 27.98 16.32 37.09
C LEU A 603 29.05 16.25 38.20
N ILE A 604 29.62 15.06 38.44
CA ILE A 604 30.70 14.86 39.42
C ILE A 604 31.96 15.62 39.02
N GLY A 605 32.38 15.52 37.75
CA GLY A 605 33.57 16.20 37.23
C GLY A 605 33.50 17.73 37.37
N HIS A 606 32.30 18.30 37.29
CA HIS A 606 32.07 19.73 37.50
C HIS A 606 32.27 20.16 38.97
N GLU A 607 31.80 19.38 39.95
CA GLU A 607 32.05 19.67 41.38
C GLU A 607 33.54 19.52 41.73
N ILE A 608 34.23 18.49 41.21
CA ILE A 608 35.66 18.31 41.47
C ILE A 608 36.48 19.52 40.97
N LYS A 609 36.15 20.04 39.77
CA LYS A 609 36.78 21.26 39.23
C LYS A 609 36.46 22.50 40.07
N LYS A 610 35.25 22.59 40.63
CA LYS A 610 34.81 23.70 41.49
C LYS A 610 35.53 23.69 42.85
N CYS A 611 35.70 22.53 43.48
CA CYS A 611 36.51 22.40 44.70
C CYS A 611 37.96 22.83 44.46
N ARG A 612 38.60 22.33 43.39
CA ARG A 612 39.98 22.71 43.03
C ARG A 612 40.17 24.21 42.83
N ASN A 613 39.21 24.87 42.18
CA ASN A 613 39.28 26.32 41.97
C ASN A 613 39.01 27.13 43.26
N ASN A 614 38.17 26.64 44.16
CA ASN A 614 37.95 27.27 45.46
C ASN A 614 39.15 27.12 46.40
N ASP A 615 39.84 25.98 46.37
CA ASP A 615 41.06 25.76 47.16
C ASP A 615 42.19 26.72 46.71
N LEU A 616 42.35 26.91 45.38
CA LEU A 616 43.29 27.89 44.81
C LEU A 616 42.97 29.36 45.16
N ILE A 617 41.70 29.71 45.36
CA ILE A 617 41.27 31.05 45.80
C ILE A 617 41.52 31.24 47.30
N THR A 618 41.46 30.16 48.08
CA THR A 618 41.68 30.18 49.53
C THR A 618 43.17 30.25 49.85
N GLU A 619 44.04 29.55 49.11
CA GLU A 619 45.50 29.69 49.21
C GLU A 619 45.98 31.09 48.82
N LYS A 620 45.39 31.72 47.79
CA LYS A 620 45.71 33.10 47.39
C LYS A 620 45.23 34.19 48.36
N ARG A 621 44.40 33.85 49.34
CA ARG A 621 43.98 34.76 50.43
C ARG A 621 44.77 34.52 51.72
N ALA A 622 45.53 33.43 51.80
CA ALA A 622 46.37 33.08 52.94
C ALA A 622 47.87 33.39 52.71
N LEU A 623 48.24 33.79 51.49
CA LEU A 623 49.48 34.47 51.12
C LEU A 623 49.19 35.97 50.97
#